data_AF-A0A537X064-F1
#
_entry.id   AF-A0A537X064-F1
#
_cell.length_a   1.000
_cell.length_b   1.000
_cell.length_c   1.000
_cell.angle_alpha   90.00
_cell.angle_beta   90.00
_cell.angle_gamma   90.00
#
_symmetry.space_group_name_H-M   'P 1'
#
loop_
_entity.id
_entity.type
_entity.pdbx_description
1 polymer ?
#
loop_
_entity_poly.entity_id
_entity_poly.type
_entity_poly.pdbx_seq_one_letter_code
_entity_poly.pdbx_strand_id
1 'polypeptide(L)'
;MAEDRSYIDANTRERERMRALVERLDDDALTAPVNEHWTVAGVLGHIAYWDIRVLVLAEKIDRGEPWAPGDAEPDGDWLNDSTRPLIHAIAPREAAQFALRIAEQTDARVSELPLDRLWPRDPDSPIYAGRGEHRGEHLDEIEAALRARGSPPG
;
A
#
# COMPACT_ATOMS: atom_id res chain seq x y z
N MET A 1 -23.79 18.23 -9.05
CA MET A 1 -22.92 17.18 -9.62
C MET A 1 -22.36 16.41 -8.45
N ALA A 2 -22.62 15.12 -8.33
CA ALA A 2 -21.95 14.32 -7.31
C ALA A 2 -20.46 14.29 -7.63
N GLU A 3 -19.61 14.43 -6.63
CA GLU A 3 -18.18 14.36 -6.85
C GLU A 3 -17.76 12.91 -7.15
N ASP A 4 -16.97 12.68 -8.20
CA ASP A 4 -16.47 11.34 -8.54
C ASP A 4 -15.55 10.79 -7.42
N ARG A 5 -16.02 9.72 -6.77
CA ARG A 5 -15.31 8.96 -5.73
C ARG A 5 -15.23 7.47 -6.07
N SER A 6 -15.19 7.14 -7.35
CA SER A 6 -15.05 5.75 -7.86
C SER A 6 -13.83 5.01 -7.30
N TYR A 7 -12.79 5.75 -6.86
CA TYR A 7 -11.63 5.17 -6.17
C TYR A 7 -12.01 4.43 -4.88
N ILE A 8 -13.12 4.75 -4.22
CA ILE A 8 -13.56 4.06 -2.99
C ILE A 8 -13.84 2.58 -3.27
N ASP A 9 -14.55 2.30 -4.36
CA ASP A 9 -14.89 0.94 -4.76
C ASP A 9 -13.64 0.17 -5.22
N ALA A 10 -12.73 0.84 -5.93
CA ALA A 10 -11.46 0.27 -6.35
C ALA A 10 -10.55 -0.07 -5.16
N ASN A 11 -10.42 0.84 -4.20
CA ASN A 11 -9.66 0.62 -2.97
C ASN A 11 -10.23 -0.54 -2.17
N THR A 12 -11.57 -0.58 -2.02
CA THR A 12 -12.28 -1.66 -1.31
C THR A 12 -12.01 -3.01 -1.96
N ARG A 13 -12.12 -3.10 -3.29
CA ARG A 13 -11.88 -4.35 -4.02
C ARG A 13 -10.50 -4.93 -3.73
N GLU A 14 -9.45 -4.12 -3.84
CA GLU A 14 -8.08 -4.59 -3.63
C GLU A 14 -7.77 -4.82 -2.15
N ARG A 15 -8.39 -4.07 -1.22
CA ARG A 15 -8.29 -4.36 0.21
C ARG A 15 -8.92 -5.71 0.57
N GLU A 16 -10.10 -6.03 0.04
CA GLU A 16 -10.73 -7.34 0.30
C GLU A 16 -9.96 -8.49 -0.35
N ARG A 17 -9.34 -8.27 -1.52
CA ARG A 17 -8.39 -9.21 -2.13
C ARG A 17 -7.17 -9.43 -1.22
N MET A 18 -6.59 -8.34 -0.69
CA MET A 18 -5.49 -8.40 0.28
C MET A 18 -5.90 -9.15 1.55
N ARG A 19 -7.10 -8.90 2.09
CA ARG A 19 -7.65 -9.64 3.24
C ARG A 19 -7.69 -11.14 2.97
N ALA A 20 -8.32 -11.54 1.87
CA ALA A 20 -8.44 -12.95 1.50
C ALA A 20 -7.07 -13.63 1.34
N LEU A 21 -6.08 -12.91 0.81
CA LEU A 21 -4.71 -13.39 0.73
C LEU A 21 -4.10 -13.58 2.14
N VAL A 22 -4.12 -12.54 2.97
CA VAL A 22 -3.53 -12.57 4.33
C VAL A 22 -4.15 -13.66 5.21
N GLU A 23 -5.45 -13.89 5.09
CA GLU A 23 -6.17 -14.95 5.84
C GLU A 23 -5.84 -16.36 5.37
N ARG A 24 -5.53 -16.54 4.08
CA ARG A 24 -5.27 -17.86 3.47
C ARG A 24 -3.81 -18.31 3.60
N LEU A 25 -2.85 -17.39 3.49
CA LEU A 25 -1.44 -17.74 3.47
C LEU A 25 -0.97 -18.25 4.83
N ASP A 26 -0.17 -19.32 4.82
CA ASP A 26 0.59 -19.80 5.98
C ASP A 26 1.90 -19.02 6.14
N ASP A 27 2.60 -19.27 7.25
CA ASP A 27 3.84 -18.55 7.58
C ASP A 27 4.95 -18.85 6.57
N ASP A 28 5.03 -20.07 6.05
CA ASP A 28 5.99 -20.45 5.01
C ASP A 28 5.75 -19.65 3.72
N ALA A 29 4.50 -19.50 3.28
CA ALA A 29 4.15 -18.69 2.12
C ALA A 29 4.44 -17.20 2.32
N LEU A 30 4.29 -16.67 3.53
CA LEU A 30 4.65 -15.29 3.85
C LEU A 30 6.16 -15.02 3.74
N THR A 31 7.00 -16.04 3.94
CA THR A 31 8.46 -15.93 3.77
C THR A 31 8.95 -16.14 2.34
N ALA A 32 8.07 -16.56 1.42
CA ALA A 32 8.46 -16.85 0.04
C ALA A 32 9.01 -15.59 -0.66
N PRO A 33 10.10 -15.70 -1.44
CA PRO A 33 10.63 -14.58 -2.20
C PRO A 33 9.67 -14.18 -3.33
N VAL A 34 9.44 -12.88 -3.48
CA VAL A 34 8.76 -12.28 -4.64
C VAL A 34 9.78 -11.84 -5.69
N ASN A 35 10.90 -11.29 -5.23
CA ASN A 35 12.08 -10.97 -6.04
C ASN A 35 13.36 -11.09 -5.19
N GLU A 36 14.49 -10.61 -5.67
CA GLU A 36 15.79 -10.68 -4.97
C GLU A 36 15.85 -9.87 -3.67
N HIS A 37 14.89 -8.96 -3.43
CA HIS A 37 14.89 -8.05 -2.29
C HIS A 37 13.72 -8.29 -1.33
N TRP A 38 12.59 -8.77 -1.82
CA TRP A 38 11.34 -8.80 -1.08
C TRP A 38 10.77 -10.21 -0.95
N THR A 39 10.26 -10.50 0.24
CA THR A 39 9.39 -11.64 0.52
C THR A 39 7.93 -11.21 0.35
N VAL A 40 6.99 -12.15 0.34
CA VAL A 40 5.56 -11.84 0.33
C VAL A 40 5.18 -10.91 1.49
N ALA A 41 5.61 -11.22 2.71
CA ALA A 41 5.38 -10.33 3.86
C ALA A 41 6.09 -8.98 3.71
N GLY A 42 7.27 -8.96 3.09
CA GLY A 42 7.99 -7.74 2.77
C GLY A 42 7.21 -6.80 1.84
N VAL A 43 6.63 -7.34 0.76
CA VAL A 43 5.79 -6.56 -0.16
C VAL A 43 4.52 -6.06 0.53
N LEU A 44 3.88 -6.87 1.38
CA LEU A 44 2.75 -6.40 2.20
C LEU A 44 3.17 -5.24 3.13
N GLY A 45 4.34 -5.33 3.76
CA GLY A 45 4.89 -4.24 4.57
C GLY A 45 5.20 -2.98 3.75
N HIS A 46 5.66 -3.14 2.50
CA HIS A 46 5.87 -2.04 1.57
C HIS A 46 4.56 -1.31 1.23
N ILE A 47 3.48 -2.06 0.96
CA ILE A 47 2.13 -1.49 0.81
C ILE A 47 1.75 -0.66 2.04
N ALA A 48 1.97 -1.20 3.24
CA ALA A 48 1.66 -0.53 4.49
C ALA A 48 2.42 0.80 4.63
N TYR A 49 3.71 0.81 4.28
CA TYR A 49 4.54 2.01 4.34
C TYR A 49 3.96 3.15 3.49
N TRP A 50 3.58 2.88 2.25
CA TRP A 50 3.02 3.90 1.37
C TRP A 50 1.62 4.36 1.79
N ASP A 51 0.83 3.48 2.37
CA ASP A 51 -0.46 3.85 2.97
C ASP A 51 -0.30 4.70 4.24
N ILE A 52 0.70 4.41 5.08
CA ILE A 52 1.07 5.27 6.22
C ILE A 52 1.49 6.66 5.76
N ARG A 53 2.25 6.77 4.66
CA ARG A 53 2.62 8.08 4.10
C ARG A 53 1.37 8.90 3.75
N VAL A 54 0.33 8.28 3.18
CA VAL A 54 -0.95 8.95 2.90
C VAL A 54 -1.64 9.40 4.17
N LEU A 55 -1.65 8.57 5.23
CA LEU A 55 -2.21 8.95 6.53
C LEU A 55 -1.49 10.16 7.14
N VAL A 56 -0.16 10.19 7.11
CA VAL A 56 0.65 11.32 7.61
C VAL A 56 0.36 12.61 6.82
N LEU A 57 0.24 12.52 5.50
CA LEU A 57 -0.09 13.67 4.66
C LEU A 57 -1.54 14.14 4.85
N ALA A 58 -2.46 13.22 5.13
CA ALA A 58 -3.84 13.55 5.46
C ALA A 58 -3.94 14.38 6.75
N GLU A 59 -3.07 14.15 7.74
CA GLU A 59 -3.02 15.00 8.94
C GLU A 59 -2.60 16.45 8.63
N LYS A 60 -1.76 16.68 7.60
CA LYS A 60 -1.41 18.04 7.16
C LYS A 60 -2.64 18.78 6.64
N ILE A 61 -3.53 18.07 5.93
CA ILE A 61 -4.82 18.64 5.48
C ILE A 61 -5.65 19.09 6.68
N ASP A 62 -5.76 18.25 7.72
CA ASP A 62 -6.52 18.58 8.94
C ASP A 62 -5.97 19.80 9.66
N ARG A 63 -4.65 19.98 9.64
CA ARG A 63 -3.97 21.16 10.22
C ARG A 63 -4.05 22.41 9.32
N GLY A 64 -4.63 22.30 8.13
CA GLY A 64 -4.72 23.40 7.17
C GLY A 64 -3.36 23.82 6.60
N GLU A 65 -2.37 22.92 6.63
CA GLU A 65 -1.03 23.19 6.12
C GLU A 65 -1.01 23.14 4.59
N PRO A 66 -0.25 24.03 3.93
CA PRO A 66 0.04 23.91 2.50
C PRO A 66 1.00 22.75 2.23
N TRP A 67 1.00 22.26 0.99
CA TRP A 67 2.03 21.35 0.52
C TRP A 67 3.38 22.07 0.45
N ALA A 68 4.43 21.35 0.85
CA ALA A 68 5.81 21.79 0.76
C ALA A 68 6.56 20.89 -0.23
N PRO A 69 7.66 21.36 -0.86
CA PRO A 69 8.44 20.54 -1.79
C PRO A 69 8.90 19.19 -1.22
N GLY A 70 9.16 19.11 0.09
CA GLY A 70 9.53 17.87 0.77
C GLY A 70 8.39 16.88 1.00
N ASP A 71 7.13 17.26 0.74
CA ASP A 71 6.00 16.34 0.81
C ASP A 71 5.86 15.51 -0.47
N ALA A 72 6.43 15.97 -1.58
CA ALA A 72 6.45 15.21 -2.82
C ALA A 72 7.15 13.86 -2.61
N GLU A 73 6.78 12.88 -3.43
CA GLU A 73 7.52 11.63 -3.46
C GLU A 73 8.95 11.93 -3.93
N PRO A 74 10.00 11.57 -3.17
CA PRO A 74 11.36 11.84 -3.58
C PRO A 74 11.77 10.92 -4.73
N ASP A 75 12.66 11.41 -5.58
CA ASP A 75 13.20 10.61 -6.68
C ASP A 75 14.05 9.44 -6.16
N GLY A 76 13.89 8.29 -6.82
CA GLY A 76 14.71 7.09 -6.64
C GLY A 76 14.26 6.15 -5.52
N ASP A 77 14.94 5.01 -5.42
CA ASP A 77 14.50 3.87 -4.59
C ASP A 77 14.96 3.92 -3.14
N TRP A 78 15.71 4.96 -2.73
CA TRP A 78 16.39 4.99 -1.43
C TRP A 78 15.41 4.95 -0.25
N LEU A 79 14.18 5.47 -0.40
CA LEU A 79 13.13 5.30 0.61
C LEU A 79 12.78 3.82 0.78
N ASN A 80 12.57 3.11 -0.32
CA ASN A 80 12.27 1.67 -0.31
C ASN A 80 13.47 0.88 0.24
N ASP A 81 14.69 1.21 -0.18
CA ASP A 81 15.90 0.56 0.30
C ASP A 81 16.15 0.78 1.80
N SER A 82 15.87 1.98 2.30
CA SER A 82 16.05 2.32 3.72
C SER A 82 14.98 1.72 4.63
N THR A 83 13.76 1.53 4.11
CA THR A 83 12.63 0.96 4.86
C THR A 83 12.59 -0.56 4.80
N ARG A 84 13.07 -1.18 3.71
CA ARG A 84 13.14 -2.63 3.53
C ARG A 84 13.73 -3.40 4.71
N PRO A 85 14.92 -3.06 5.26
CA PRO A 85 15.47 -3.79 6.40
C PRO A 85 14.61 -3.66 7.67
N LEU A 86 13.91 -2.54 7.85
CA LEU A 86 12.99 -2.35 8.98
C LEU A 86 11.74 -3.23 8.81
N ILE A 87 11.20 -3.31 7.60
CA ILE A 87 10.06 -4.17 7.26
C ILE A 87 10.42 -5.64 7.48
N HIS A 88 11.59 -6.08 6.99
CA HIS A 88 12.05 -7.47 7.13
C HIS A 88 12.36 -7.88 8.57
N ALA A 89 12.52 -6.92 9.50
CA ALA A 89 12.68 -7.22 10.91
C ALA A 89 11.36 -7.58 11.61
N ILE A 90 10.21 -7.28 11.00
CA ILE A 90 8.88 -7.60 11.54
C ILE A 90 8.58 -9.07 11.25
N ALA A 91 7.98 -9.79 12.21
CA ALA A 91 7.56 -11.17 11.97
C ALA A 91 6.60 -11.24 10.76
N PRO A 92 6.76 -12.18 9.81
CA PRO A 92 6.02 -12.17 8.54
C PRO A 92 4.50 -12.07 8.70
N ARG A 93 3.93 -12.81 9.67
CA ARG A 93 2.51 -12.76 10.01
C ARG A 93 2.07 -11.39 10.51
N GLU A 94 2.86 -10.78 11.38
CA GLU A 94 2.59 -9.46 11.95
C GLU A 94 2.66 -8.39 10.86
N ALA A 95 3.63 -8.47 9.95
CA ALA A 95 3.74 -7.54 8.81
C ALA A 95 2.50 -7.62 7.91
N ALA A 96 2.04 -8.83 7.58
CA ALA A 96 0.85 -9.05 6.75
C ALA A 96 -0.43 -8.50 7.41
N GLN A 97 -0.64 -8.79 8.71
CA GLN A 97 -1.78 -8.28 9.47
C GLN A 97 -1.72 -6.76 9.68
N PHE A 98 -0.52 -6.23 9.91
CA PHE A 98 -0.29 -4.79 10.02
C PHE A 98 -0.66 -4.09 8.72
N ALA A 99 -0.21 -4.61 7.58
CA ALA A 99 -0.51 -4.04 6.28
C ALA A 99 -2.02 -3.98 5.99
N LEU A 100 -2.76 -5.05 6.29
CA LEU A 100 -4.22 -5.06 6.13
C LEU A 100 -4.89 -4.00 7.01
N ARG A 101 -4.47 -3.88 8.27
CA ARG A 101 -5.02 -2.90 9.21
C ARG A 101 -4.77 -1.46 8.75
N ILE A 102 -3.57 -1.18 8.23
CA ILE A 102 -3.21 0.12 7.67
C ILE A 102 -4.04 0.41 6.40
N ALA A 103 -4.27 -0.59 5.55
CA ALA A 103 -5.12 -0.43 4.37
C ALA A 103 -6.56 -0.06 4.74
N GLU A 104 -7.13 -0.69 5.76
CA GLU A 104 -8.46 -0.33 6.31
C GLU A 104 -8.51 1.11 6.81
N GLN A 105 -7.51 1.53 7.59
CA GLN A 105 -7.41 2.91 8.11
C GLN A 105 -7.27 3.93 6.98
N THR A 106 -6.45 3.61 5.98
CA THR A 106 -6.19 4.49 4.83
C THR A 106 -7.43 4.63 3.96
N ASP A 107 -8.17 3.55 3.72
CA ASP A 107 -9.43 3.62 2.95
C ASP A 107 -10.47 4.49 3.65
N ALA A 108 -10.66 4.27 4.96
CA ALA A 108 -11.57 5.08 5.76
C ALA A 108 -11.17 6.56 5.66
N ARG A 109 -9.89 6.87 5.87
CA ARG A 109 -9.40 8.24 5.85
C ARG A 109 -9.54 8.91 4.49
N VAL A 110 -9.10 8.24 3.42
CA VAL A 110 -9.13 8.78 2.06
C VAL A 110 -10.58 9.03 1.59
N SER A 111 -11.54 8.20 2.03
CA SER A 111 -12.96 8.39 1.70
C SER A 111 -13.56 9.71 2.22
N GLU A 112 -12.94 10.31 3.24
CA GLU A 112 -13.38 11.55 3.88
C GLU A 112 -12.61 12.79 3.41
N LEU A 113 -11.50 12.59 2.68
CA LEU A 113 -10.65 13.71 2.28
C LEU A 113 -11.36 14.65 1.30
N PRO A 114 -11.07 15.96 1.38
CA PRO A 114 -11.59 16.95 0.46
C PRO A 114 -10.90 16.77 -0.90
N LEU A 115 -11.69 16.53 -1.95
CA LEU A 115 -11.16 16.11 -3.25
C LEU A 115 -10.31 17.18 -3.93
N ASP A 116 -10.56 18.45 -3.64
CA ASP A 116 -9.77 19.60 -4.10
C ASP A 116 -8.37 19.68 -3.45
N ARG A 117 -8.04 18.76 -2.54
CA ARG A 117 -6.71 18.58 -1.96
C ARG A 117 -6.04 17.28 -2.41
N LEU A 118 -6.61 16.55 -3.36
CA LEU A 118 -6.12 15.26 -3.85
C LEU A 118 -5.73 15.34 -5.32
N TRP A 119 -4.69 14.60 -5.71
CA TRP A 119 -4.39 14.37 -7.12
C TRP A 119 -5.54 13.57 -7.77
N PRO A 120 -5.99 13.91 -9.00
CA PRO A 120 -5.45 14.93 -9.90
C PRO A 120 -6.13 16.32 -9.84
N ARG A 121 -7.06 16.55 -8.89
CA ARG A 121 -7.75 17.86 -8.80
C ARG A 121 -6.83 18.97 -8.28
N ASP A 122 -5.94 18.61 -7.37
CA ASP A 122 -4.81 19.42 -6.93
C ASP A 122 -3.53 18.83 -7.54
N PRO A 123 -2.96 19.47 -8.57
CA PRO A 123 -1.76 18.97 -9.24
C PRO A 123 -0.51 18.95 -8.36
N ASP A 124 -0.50 19.73 -7.27
CA ASP A 124 0.62 19.79 -6.33
C ASP A 124 0.43 18.83 -5.15
N SER A 125 -0.72 18.12 -5.09
CA SER A 125 -1.01 17.20 -4.00
C SER A 125 -0.17 15.93 -4.09
N PRO A 126 0.55 15.57 -3.01
CA PRO A 126 1.28 14.30 -2.93
C PRO A 126 0.38 13.09 -2.63
N ILE A 127 -0.94 13.31 -2.49
CA ILE A 127 -1.92 12.28 -2.15
C ILE A 127 -2.70 11.88 -3.40
N TYR A 128 -2.47 10.66 -3.86
CA TYR A 128 -3.35 9.97 -4.79
C TYR A 128 -4.36 9.08 -4.05
N ALA A 129 -5.65 9.33 -4.29
CA ALA A 129 -6.75 8.65 -3.59
C ALA A 129 -6.94 7.18 -4.02
N GLY A 130 -6.49 6.82 -5.24
CA GLY A 130 -6.59 5.48 -5.82
C GLY A 130 -5.59 4.48 -5.24
N ARG A 131 -5.66 4.21 -3.94
CA ARG A 131 -4.77 3.26 -3.24
C ARG A 131 -4.86 1.84 -3.78
N GLY A 132 -6.01 1.47 -4.34
CA GLY A 132 -6.23 0.17 -4.98
C GLY A 132 -5.26 -0.09 -6.13
N GLU A 133 -4.84 0.92 -6.89
CA GLU A 133 -3.90 0.73 -8.01
C GLU A 133 -2.56 0.17 -7.53
N HIS A 134 -1.94 0.87 -6.58
CA HIS A 134 -0.67 0.45 -5.95
C HIS A 134 -0.79 -0.91 -5.25
N ARG A 135 -1.90 -1.15 -4.52
CA ARG A 135 -2.13 -2.45 -3.88
C ARG A 135 -2.28 -3.57 -4.92
N GLY A 136 -3.05 -3.33 -5.97
CA GLY A 136 -3.34 -4.31 -7.02
C GLY A 136 -2.09 -4.78 -7.73
N GLU A 137 -1.21 -3.84 -8.10
CA GLU A 137 0.10 -4.15 -8.71
C GLU A 137 0.92 -5.11 -7.84
N HIS A 138 1.10 -4.79 -6.56
CA HIS A 138 1.87 -5.63 -5.65
C HIS A 138 1.19 -6.95 -5.28
N LEU A 139 -0.14 -6.99 -5.23
CA LEU A 139 -0.88 -8.24 -5.05
C LEU A 139 -0.71 -9.16 -6.27
N ASP A 140 -0.64 -8.61 -7.49
CA ASP A 140 -0.35 -9.38 -8.70
C ASP A 140 1.05 -10.01 -8.64
N GLU A 141 2.06 -9.26 -8.19
CA GLU A 141 3.43 -9.75 -7.99
C GLU A 141 3.49 -10.89 -6.96
N ILE A 142 2.85 -10.71 -5.80
CA ILE A 142 2.78 -11.73 -4.75
C ILE A 142 2.13 -13.00 -5.28
N GLU A 143 0.98 -12.88 -5.93
CA GLU A 143 0.27 -14.04 -6.43
C GLU A 143 1.04 -14.74 -7.56
N ALA A 144 1.77 -14.00 -8.39
CA ALA A 144 2.65 -14.58 -9.40
C ALA A 144 3.78 -15.41 -8.77
N ALA A 145 4.45 -14.86 -7.75
CA ALA A 145 5.51 -15.56 -7.02
C ALA A 145 5.00 -16.86 -6.35
N LEU A 146 3.81 -16.79 -5.74
CA LEU A 146 3.19 -17.96 -5.09
C LEU A 146 2.80 -19.05 -6.10
N ARG A 147 2.28 -18.67 -7.28
CA ARG A 147 1.98 -19.63 -8.37
C ARG A 147 3.24 -20.32 -8.88
N ALA A 148 4.32 -19.56 -9.06
CA ALA A 148 5.61 -20.10 -9.49
C ALA A 148 6.17 -21.13 -8.50
N ARG A 149 6.05 -20.85 -7.19
CA ARG A 149 6.47 -21.77 -6.12
C ARG A 149 5.68 -23.09 -6.09
N GLY A 150 4.39 -23.05 -6.42
CA GLY A 150 3.51 -24.23 -6.41
C GLY A 150 3.59 -25.10 -7.68
N SER A 151 4.29 -24.64 -8.72
CA SER A 151 4.42 -25.36 -9.98
C SER A 151 5.66 -26.27 -9.95
N PRO A 152 5.57 -27.57 -10.28
CA PRO A 152 6.76 -28.41 -10.40
C PRO A 152 7.66 -27.91 -11.54
N PRO A 153 9.00 -28.04 -11.44
CA PRO A 153 9.88 -27.73 -12.56
C PRO A 153 9.51 -28.64 -13.74
N GLY A 154 9.19 -28.02 -14.88
CA GLY A 154 8.91 -28.70 -16.14
C GLY A 154 10.13 -29.33 -16.79
#